data_AF-A0A849TQ49-F1
#
_entry.id   AF-A0A849TQ49-F1
#
_cell.length_a   1.000
_cell.length_b   1.000
_cell.length_c   1.000
_cell.angle_alpha   90.00
_cell.angle_beta   90.00
_cell.angle_gamma   90.00
#
_symmetry.space_group_name_H-M   'P 1'
#
loop_
_entity.id
_entity.type
_entity.pdbx_description
1 polymer ?
#
loop_
_entity_poly.entity_id
_entity_poly.type
_entity_poly.pdbx_seq_one_letter_code
_entity_poly.pdbx_strand_id
1 'polypeptide(L)'
;MTTALIAAQLLAFPGRLLFMLGRSYIAVALAAAYSLAMPLDRANAQGFFEQLFGNSTPPAPVRFVPLGQARGSSQAPRAGDTDSGDDRIEKSGGTYRTVCVRTCDGSFFPISFATTRKNFPVDQAKCTASCSDARLFAYRNSASGIEDASDMTGRAYTALPMAFVFKKKVVEGCTCRPPPWSEAELQRHKAYADAGEAKHVAATLTTDTKKRGTQGLAAIVQPSNQSAEQKIVTSDATPPDAIASKAPPTPTSAT
;
A
#
# COMPACT_ATOMS: atom_id res chain seq x y z
N MET A 1 -14.37 -54.23 -34.15
CA MET A 1 -13.83 -53.53 -35.35
C MET A 1 -13.21 -52.17 -34.99
N THR A 2 -12.44 -52.05 -33.89
CA THR A 2 -11.80 -50.76 -33.51
C THR A 2 -10.35 -50.89 -33.04
N THR A 3 -9.78 -52.10 -32.96
CA THR A 3 -8.38 -52.31 -32.54
C THR A 3 -7.39 -52.49 -33.69
N ALA A 4 -7.86 -52.60 -34.94
CA ALA A 4 -7.01 -52.88 -36.10
C ALA A 4 -6.44 -51.64 -36.81
N LEU A 5 -6.85 -50.43 -36.44
CA LEU A 5 -6.48 -49.20 -37.17
C LEU A 5 -5.21 -48.49 -36.66
N ILE A 6 -4.67 -48.86 -35.50
CA ILE A 6 -3.53 -48.14 -34.88
C ILE A 6 -2.18 -48.71 -35.36
N ALA A 7 -2.12 -49.95 -35.85
CA ALA A 7 -0.86 -50.60 -36.22
C ALA A 7 -0.31 -50.22 -37.61
N ALA A 8 -1.08 -49.56 -38.47
CA ALA A 8 -0.71 -49.35 -39.88
C ALA A 8 0.06 -48.05 -40.18
N GLN A 9 0.27 -47.15 -39.21
CA GLN A 9 0.89 -45.83 -39.47
C GLN A 9 2.41 -45.75 -39.19
N LEU A 10 3.04 -46.81 -38.68
CA LEU A 10 4.46 -46.78 -38.28
C LEU A 10 5.45 -47.30 -39.34
N LEU A 11 5.00 -47.74 -40.52
CA LEU A 11 5.88 -48.37 -41.53
C LEU A 11 6.21 -47.52 -42.77
N ALA A 12 5.95 -46.21 -42.74
CA ALA A 12 6.42 -45.30 -43.77
C ALA A 12 7.45 -44.32 -43.17
N PHE A 13 8.60 -44.15 -43.82
CA PHE A 13 9.69 -43.19 -43.54
C PHE A 13 10.88 -43.64 -42.67
N PRO A 14 11.66 -44.67 -43.09
CA PRO A 14 12.97 -44.96 -42.48
C PRO A 14 14.01 -43.84 -42.69
N GLY A 15 13.80 -42.90 -43.62
CA GLY A 15 14.75 -41.82 -43.92
C GLY A 15 14.60 -40.56 -43.05
N ARG A 16 13.49 -40.37 -42.33
CA ARG A 16 13.25 -39.14 -41.55
C ARG A 16 13.97 -39.13 -40.20
N LEU A 17 14.23 -40.30 -39.60
CA LEU A 17 14.86 -40.38 -38.29
C LEU A 17 16.35 -40.00 -38.34
N LEU A 18 17.08 -40.46 -39.38
CA LEU A 18 18.50 -40.11 -39.56
C LEU A 18 18.69 -38.61 -39.87
N PHE A 19 17.78 -38.02 -40.65
CA PHE A 19 17.82 -36.59 -41.00
C PHE A 19 17.46 -35.68 -39.82
N MET A 20 16.56 -36.13 -38.93
CA MET A 20 16.18 -35.39 -37.71
C MET A 20 17.27 -35.45 -36.65
N LEU A 21 17.90 -36.62 -36.44
CA LEU A 21 18.99 -36.78 -35.48
C LEU A 21 20.24 -35.97 -35.87
N GLY A 22 20.57 -35.89 -37.16
CA GLY A 22 21.70 -35.08 -37.65
C GLY A 22 21.52 -33.57 -37.47
N ARG A 23 20.31 -33.04 -37.68
CA ARG A 23 20.03 -31.59 -37.49
C ARG A 23 20.00 -31.19 -36.02
N SER A 24 19.52 -32.07 -35.14
CA SER A 24 19.60 -31.86 -33.69
C SER A 24 21.04 -31.86 -33.18
N TYR A 25 21.90 -32.73 -33.70
CA TYR A 25 23.31 -32.78 -33.27
C TYR A 25 24.08 -31.50 -33.64
N ILE A 26 23.84 -30.95 -34.84
CA ILE A 26 24.44 -29.69 -35.28
C ILE A 26 23.95 -28.50 -34.43
N ALA A 27 22.65 -28.46 -34.10
CA ALA A 27 22.08 -27.40 -33.27
C ALA A 27 22.64 -27.43 -31.83
N VAL A 28 22.78 -28.62 -31.23
CA VAL A 28 23.35 -28.78 -29.89
C VAL A 28 24.84 -28.43 -29.86
N ALA A 29 25.61 -28.84 -30.87
CA ALA A 29 27.04 -28.52 -30.97
C ALA A 29 27.30 -27.01 -31.14
N LEU A 30 26.48 -26.30 -31.93
CA LEU A 30 26.59 -24.84 -32.09
C LEU A 30 26.18 -24.09 -30.82
N ALA A 31 25.15 -24.55 -30.10
CA ALA A 31 24.75 -23.95 -28.82
C ALA A 31 25.84 -24.11 -27.74
N ALA A 32 26.46 -25.30 -27.65
CA ALA A 32 27.55 -25.55 -26.70
C ALA A 32 28.80 -24.71 -27.02
N ALA A 33 29.17 -24.58 -28.30
CA ALA A 33 30.28 -23.73 -28.72
C ALA A 33 30.02 -22.23 -28.47
N TYR A 34 28.76 -21.79 -28.58
CA TYR A 34 28.37 -20.41 -28.28
C TYR A 34 28.44 -20.08 -26.78
N SER A 35 28.15 -21.06 -25.91
CA SER A 35 28.27 -20.89 -24.45
C SER A 35 29.71 -20.77 -23.96
N LEU A 36 30.69 -21.29 -24.70
CA LEU A 36 32.13 -21.19 -24.36
C LEU A 36 32.78 -19.86 -24.81
N ALA A 37 32.06 -19.03 -25.57
CA ALA A 37 32.57 -17.76 -26.10
C ALA A 37 32.03 -16.50 -25.38
N MET A 38 31.29 -16.64 -24.27
CA MET A 38 30.85 -15.48 -23.50
C MET A 38 31.90 -15.06 -22.47
N PRO A 39 32.33 -13.78 -22.46
CA PRO A 39 33.13 -13.27 -21.36
C PRO A 39 32.32 -13.39 -20.06
N LEU A 40 32.97 -13.87 -19.00
CA LEU A 40 32.42 -13.81 -17.65
C LEU A 40 32.37 -12.34 -17.23
N ASP A 41 31.32 -11.64 -17.62
CA ASP A 41 30.98 -10.37 -17.00
C ASP A 41 30.70 -10.65 -15.53
N ARG A 42 31.62 -10.19 -14.67
CA ARG A 42 31.42 -10.14 -13.22
C ARG A 42 30.20 -9.28 -12.96
N ALA A 43 29.06 -9.91 -12.70
CA ALA A 43 27.90 -9.26 -12.12
C ALA A 43 28.30 -8.70 -10.75
N ASN A 44 28.71 -7.43 -10.71
CA ASN A 44 28.92 -6.69 -9.48
C ASN A 44 27.56 -6.30 -8.92
N ALA A 45 27.03 -7.10 -7.99
CA ALA A 45 25.83 -6.78 -7.22
C ALA A 45 26.14 -5.81 -6.07
N GLN A 46 26.71 -4.64 -6.38
CA GLN A 46 26.86 -3.56 -5.42
C GLN A 46 25.92 -2.43 -5.81
N GLY A 47 24.91 -2.14 -4.98
CA GLY A 47 24.11 -0.91 -5.10
C GLY A 47 22.58 -1.04 -5.02
N PHE A 48 21.97 -2.23 -5.06
CA PHE A 48 20.50 -2.33 -5.00
C PHE A 48 19.93 -1.92 -3.62
N PHE A 49 20.55 -2.36 -2.53
CA PHE A 49 20.10 -2.01 -1.18
C PHE A 49 20.46 -0.56 -0.77
N GLU A 50 21.53 0.02 -1.33
CA GLU A 50 21.92 1.43 -1.10
C GLU A 50 20.90 2.42 -1.66
N GLN A 51 20.23 2.05 -2.76
CA GLN A 51 19.15 2.84 -3.34
C GLN A 51 17.81 2.66 -2.63
N LEU A 52 17.59 1.52 -1.96
CA LEU A 52 16.34 1.20 -1.27
C LEU A 52 16.31 1.70 0.18
N PHE A 53 17.46 1.72 0.88
CA PHE A 53 17.53 2.04 2.32
C PHE A 53 18.26 3.34 2.66
N GLY A 54 18.73 4.08 1.65
CA GLY A 54 19.28 5.40 1.88
C GLY A 54 20.73 5.37 2.33
N ASN A 55 21.53 6.06 1.52
CA ASN A 55 22.90 6.48 1.72
C ASN A 55 23.17 7.02 3.14
N SER A 56 23.59 6.18 4.08
CA SER A 56 24.11 6.62 5.37
C SER A 56 25.57 7.04 5.20
N THR A 57 25.80 8.22 4.62
CA THR A 57 27.11 8.86 4.64
C THR A 57 27.55 8.95 6.11
N PRO A 58 28.67 8.34 6.54
CA PRO A 58 29.16 8.54 7.89
C PRO A 58 29.46 10.03 8.08
N PRO A 59 29.00 10.67 9.18
CA PRO A 59 29.34 12.06 9.45
C PRO A 59 30.87 12.21 9.56
N ALA A 60 31.41 13.23 8.89
CA ALA A 60 32.83 13.56 8.93
C ALA A 60 33.33 13.67 10.38
N PRO A 61 34.60 13.31 10.66
CA PRO A 61 35.15 13.42 12.00
C PRO A 61 35.12 14.88 12.47
N VAL A 62 34.39 15.13 13.56
CA VAL A 62 34.36 16.42 14.25
C VAL A 62 35.75 16.74 14.79
N ARG A 63 36.37 17.78 14.23
CA ARG A 63 37.59 18.36 14.80
C ARG A 63 37.24 19.05 16.11
N PHE A 64 37.78 18.52 17.21
CA PHE A 64 37.75 19.17 18.51
C PHE A 64 38.55 20.47 18.44
N VAL A 65 37.88 21.62 18.60
CA VAL A 65 38.54 22.92 18.75
C VAL A 65 38.51 23.27 20.24
N PRO A 66 39.66 23.41 20.92
CA PRO A 66 39.67 23.76 22.33
C PRO A 66 39.12 25.18 22.54
N LEU A 67 38.27 25.30 23.57
CA LEU A 67 37.57 26.51 23.97
C LEU A 67 38.54 27.54 24.54
N GLY A 68 38.84 28.59 23.78
CA GLY A 68 39.67 29.72 24.22
C GLY A 68 39.01 31.05 23.84
N GLN A 69 38.37 31.69 24.82
CA GLN A 69 38.17 33.13 25.02
C GLN A 69 37.91 34.02 23.78
N ALA A 70 36.73 34.67 23.74
CA ALA A 70 36.61 36.09 24.10
C ALA A 70 35.26 36.71 23.70
N ARG A 71 34.69 37.38 24.71
CA ARG A 71 34.01 38.70 24.69
C ARG A 71 32.64 38.82 24.00
N GLY A 72 31.73 39.36 24.79
CA GLY A 72 30.34 39.57 24.44
C GLY A 72 30.12 40.61 23.36
N SER A 73 28.99 40.46 22.69
CA SER A 73 28.27 41.54 22.05
C SER A 73 26.79 41.35 22.34
N SER A 74 26.19 42.43 22.81
CA SER A 74 24.77 42.62 23.07
C SER A 74 23.97 42.40 21.77
N GLN A 75 23.12 41.38 21.77
CA GLN A 75 22.04 41.28 20.79
C GLN A 75 20.73 41.06 21.54
N ALA A 76 19.81 41.99 21.27
CA ALA A 76 18.43 42.03 21.76
C ALA A 76 17.70 40.69 21.55
N PRO A 77 16.67 40.37 22.36
CA PRO A 77 15.86 39.20 22.10
C PRO A 77 15.07 39.44 20.82
N ARG A 78 15.50 38.80 19.73
CA ARG A 78 14.64 38.59 18.57
C ARG A 78 13.49 37.72 19.04
N ALA A 79 12.26 38.20 18.87
CA ALA A 79 11.07 37.37 18.82
C ALA A 79 11.30 36.33 17.71
N GLY A 80 11.73 35.16 18.12
CA GLY A 80 11.92 33.99 17.28
C GLY A 80 10.92 32.96 17.75
N ASP A 81 10.04 32.60 16.83
CA ASP A 81 9.01 31.58 16.96
C ASP A 81 9.62 30.29 17.53
N THR A 82 9.45 30.08 18.83
CA THR A 82 9.59 28.76 19.42
C THR A 82 8.25 28.09 19.22
N ASP A 83 8.20 27.27 18.17
CA ASP A 83 7.34 26.09 18.09
C ASP A 83 7.28 25.50 19.51
N SER A 84 6.16 25.76 20.18
CA SER A 84 5.99 25.44 21.58
C SER A 84 5.86 23.94 21.64
N GLY A 85 7.00 23.30 21.83
CA GLY A 85 7.11 21.88 22.00
C GLY A 85 5.99 21.38 22.89
N ASP A 86 5.33 20.35 22.39
CA ASP A 86 5.26 19.09 23.09
C ASP A 86 5.87 19.08 24.52
N ASP A 87 7.08 19.60 24.78
CA ASP A 87 7.80 20.03 26.03
C ASP A 87 7.04 20.26 27.38
N ARG A 88 5.71 20.26 27.39
CA ARG A 88 4.87 19.97 28.58
C ARG A 88 4.19 18.58 28.54
N ILE A 89 4.62 17.58 27.74
CA ILE A 89 4.04 16.20 27.62
C ILE A 89 3.80 15.56 29.01
N GLU A 90 4.50 16.07 29.99
CA GLU A 90 5.46 15.28 30.73
C GLU A 90 5.48 15.70 32.19
N LYS A 91 5.05 16.92 32.53
CA LYS A 91 5.35 17.46 33.86
C LYS A 91 4.57 16.80 35.00
N SER A 92 3.54 15.99 34.72
CA SER A 92 2.96 15.03 35.69
C SER A 92 2.22 13.84 35.04
N GLY A 93 2.24 13.69 33.70
CA GLY A 93 1.19 12.95 32.98
C GLY A 93 1.61 11.78 32.10
N GLY A 94 2.85 11.74 31.60
CA GLY A 94 3.31 10.73 30.65
C GLY A 94 2.51 10.69 29.32
N THR A 95 3.02 9.91 28.36
CA THR A 95 2.32 9.62 27.10
C THR A 95 1.43 8.39 27.23
N TYR A 96 0.54 8.22 26.24
CA TYR A 96 -0.37 7.09 26.15
C TYR A 96 -0.06 6.23 24.92
N ARG A 97 -0.37 4.94 25.04
CA ARG A 97 -0.63 4.07 23.90
C ARG A 97 -2.12 4.06 23.63
N THR A 98 -2.50 4.20 22.37
CA THR A 98 -3.87 4.05 21.91
C THR A 98 -3.98 2.80 21.06
N VAL A 99 -5.05 2.05 21.28
CA VAL A 99 -5.35 0.78 20.62
C VAL A 99 -6.81 0.78 20.18
N CYS A 100 -7.08 0.19 19.04
CA CYS A 100 -8.42 0.02 18.52
C CYS A 100 -8.88 -1.41 18.82
N VAL A 101 -9.92 -1.56 19.64
CA VAL A 101 -10.45 -2.83 20.12
C VAL A 101 -11.73 -3.15 19.35
N ARG A 102 -11.77 -4.31 18.71
CA ARG A 102 -12.98 -4.85 18.07
C ARG A 102 -13.92 -5.39 19.14
N THR A 103 -15.19 -4.97 19.06
CA THR A 103 -16.17 -5.25 20.13
C THR A 103 -16.72 -6.68 20.13
N CYS A 104 -16.60 -7.41 19.01
CA CYS A 104 -17.21 -8.73 18.85
C CYS A 104 -16.33 -9.89 19.36
N ASP A 105 -15.01 -9.71 19.51
CA ASP A 105 -14.08 -10.75 20.01
C ASP A 105 -12.95 -10.20 20.90
N GLY A 106 -12.93 -8.89 21.16
CA GLY A 106 -11.93 -8.22 21.98
C GLY A 106 -10.55 -8.14 21.35
N SER A 107 -10.38 -8.50 20.07
CA SER A 107 -9.10 -8.34 19.38
C SER A 107 -8.73 -6.85 19.27
N PHE A 108 -7.44 -6.52 19.28
CA PHE A 108 -6.99 -5.14 19.23
C PHE A 108 -5.76 -4.95 18.36
N PHE A 109 -5.63 -3.74 17.80
CA PHE A 109 -4.45 -3.31 17.05
C PHE A 109 -4.01 -1.90 17.50
N PRO A 110 -2.70 -1.60 17.48
CA PRO A 110 -2.19 -0.30 17.89
C PRO A 110 -2.55 0.81 16.90
N ILE A 111 -2.85 2.00 17.42
CA ILE A 111 -3.04 3.23 16.63
C ILE A 111 -1.86 4.17 16.82
N SER A 112 -1.53 4.49 18.08
CA SER A 112 -0.39 5.34 18.43
C SER A 112 0.38 4.73 19.61
N PHE A 113 1.71 4.71 19.52
CA PHE A 113 2.58 4.19 20.58
C PHE A 113 3.00 5.26 21.60
N ALA A 114 2.93 6.54 21.22
CA ALA A 114 3.11 7.66 22.12
C ALA A 114 2.23 8.80 21.62
N THR A 115 1.28 9.21 22.44
CA THR A 115 0.37 10.31 22.11
C THR A 115 -0.11 10.99 23.38
N THR A 116 -0.65 12.20 23.23
CA THR A 116 -1.31 12.93 24.32
C THR A 116 -2.83 12.83 24.18
N ARG A 117 -3.57 13.07 25.27
CA ARG A 117 -5.04 13.01 25.24
C ARG A 117 -5.67 13.93 24.20
N LYS A 118 -5.02 15.03 23.85
CA LYS A 118 -5.44 15.98 22.80
C LYS A 118 -5.61 15.29 21.44
N ASN A 119 -4.83 14.25 21.16
CA ASN A 119 -4.84 13.52 19.89
C ASN A 119 -5.78 12.31 19.89
N PHE A 120 -6.45 11.99 21.01
CA PHE A 120 -7.39 10.86 21.07
C PHE A 120 -8.52 10.96 20.04
N PRO A 121 -9.11 12.14 19.74
CA PRO A 121 -10.10 12.24 18.67
C PRO A 121 -9.56 11.85 17.28
N VAL A 122 -8.30 12.21 17.00
CA VAL A 122 -7.63 11.83 15.74
C VAL A 122 -7.40 10.32 15.70
N ASP A 123 -6.98 9.75 16.82
CA ASP A 123 -6.77 8.30 16.93
C ASP A 123 -8.10 7.52 16.87
N GLN A 124 -9.18 8.07 17.42
CA GLN A 124 -10.53 7.51 17.30
C GLN A 124 -10.99 7.50 15.84
N ALA A 125 -10.75 8.58 15.09
CA ALA A 125 -11.06 8.62 13.67
C ALA A 125 -10.27 7.57 12.88
N LYS A 126 -8.96 7.40 13.15
CA LYS A 126 -8.15 6.33 12.55
C LYS A 126 -8.67 4.93 12.89
N CYS A 127 -9.07 4.72 14.15
CA CYS A 127 -9.64 3.46 14.61
C CYS A 127 -10.92 3.12 13.84
N THR A 128 -11.89 4.04 13.81
CA THR A 128 -13.17 3.83 13.12
C THR A 128 -13.00 3.71 11.60
N ALA A 129 -12.09 4.47 10.99
CA ALA A 129 -11.77 4.33 9.57
C ALA A 129 -11.14 2.97 9.22
N SER A 130 -10.43 2.36 10.17
CA SER A 130 -9.83 1.04 10.00
C SER A 130 -10.80 -0.10 10.26
N CYS A 131 -11.80 0.12 11.13
CA CYS A 131 -12.83 -0.85 11.47
C CYS A 131 -14.05 -0.15 12.09
N SER A 132 -15.22 -0.28 11.46
CA SER A 132 -16.45 0.38 11.92
C SER A 132 -16.90 -0.09 13.31
N ASP A 133 -16.69 -1.39 13.60
CA ASP A 133 -17.21 -2.05 14.82
C ASP A 133 -16.19 -2.07 15.97
N ALA A 134 -15.20 -1.19 15.87
CA ALA A 134 -14.13 -1.07 16.85
C ALA A 134 -14.20 0.26 17.63
N ARG A 135 -13.59 0.26 18.81
CA ARG A 135 -13.56 1.40 19.73
C ARG A 135 -12.14 1.69 20.18
N LEU A 136 -11.81 2.96 20.36
CA LEU A 136 -10.52 3.35 20.89
C LEU A 136 -10.45 3.10 22.40
N PHE A 137 -9.36 2.46 22.81
CA PHE A 137 -8.93 2.33 24.19
C PHE A 137 -7.54 2.97 24.33
N ALA A 138 -7.23 3.44 25.53
CA ALA A 138 -5.94 4.03 25.84
C ALA A 138 -5.44 3.55 27.21
N TYR A 139 -4.13 3.39 27.31
CA TYR A 139 -3.42 3.14 28.56
C TYR A 139 -2.13 3.96 28.58
N ARG A 140 -1.60 4.22 29.77
CA ARG A 140 -0.35 4.97 29.94
C ARG A 140 0.81 4.14 29.40
N ASN A 141 1.82 4.79 28.82
CA ASN A 141 3.05 4.11 28.42
C ASN A 141 3.81 3.45 29.59
N SER A 142 3.54 3.89 30.83
CA SER A 142 4.07 3.28 32.05
C SER A 142 3.27 2.08 32.56
N ALA A 143 2.12 1.77 31.95
CA ALA A 143 1.27 0.67 32.37
C ALA A 143 1.79 -0.67 31.84
N SER A 144 1.30 -1.78 32.41
CA SER A 144 1.80 -3.12 32.10
C SER A 144 1.35 -3.59 30.72
N GLY A 145 0.17 -3.18 30.28
CA GLY A 145 -0.39 -3.62 29.01
C GLY A 145 -1.82 -3.15 28.76
N ILE A 146 -2.49 -3.87 27.87
CA ILE A 146 -3.87 -3.62 27.45
C ILE A 146 -4.87 -3.85 28.59
N GLU A 147 -4.49 -4.65 29.58
CA GLU A 147 -5.23 -4.95 30.80
C GLU A 147 -5.59 -3.67 31.57
N ASP A 148 -4.72 -2.65 31.49
CA ASP A 148 -4.87 -1.34 32.14
C ASP A 148 -5.60 -0.31 31.23
N ALA A 149 -6.06 -0.72 30.05
CA ALA A 149 -6.65 0.19 29.08
C ALA A 149 -8.10 0.52 29.40
N SER A 150 -8.49 1.76 29.09
CA SER A 150 -9.86 2.26 29.22
C SER A 150 -10.31 2.96 27.94
N ASP A 151 -11.60 2.86 27.63
CA ASP A 151 -12.18 3.63 26.53
C ASP A 151 -12.38 5.10 26.93
N MET A 152 -12.87 5.92 25.99
CA MET A 152 -13.12 7.35 26.22
C MET A 152 -14.17 7.62 27.31
N THR A 153 -14.97 6.62 27.68
CA THR A 153 -15.97 6.71 28.77
C THR A 153 -15.40 6.25 30.12
N GLY A 154 -14.14 5.79 30.15
CA GLY A 154 -13.47 5.27 31.33
C GLY A 154 -13.74 3.77 31.58
N ARG A 155 -14.44 3.08 30.67
CA ARG A 155 -14.72 1.65 30.83
C ARG A 155 -13.46 0.84 30.54
N ALA A 156 -13.07 0.00 31.49
CA ALA A 156 -11.90 -0.86 31.35
C ALA A 156 -12.07 -1.87 30.21
N TYR A 157 -10.99 -2.18 29.50
CA TYR A 157 -10.96 -3.20 28.46
C TYR A 157 -11.32 -4.58 29.02
N THR A 158 -10.83 -4.90 30.21
CA THR A 158 -11.13 -6.15 30.93
C THR A 158 -12.60 -6.31 31.31
N ALA A 159 -13.38 -5.23 31.34
CA ALA A 159 -14.81 -5.26 31.61
C ALA A 159 -15.66 -5.56 30.36
N LEU A 160 -15.05 -5.68 29.17
CA LEU A 160 -15.78 -6.12 27.98
C LEU A 160 -16.12 -7.62 28.10
N PRO A 161 -17.37 -8.04 27.83
CA PRO A 161 -17.74 -9.46 27.85
C PRO A 161 -16.89 -10.33 26.91
N MET A 162 -16.43 -9.73 25.81
CA MET A 162 -15.61 -10.39 24.79
C MET A 162 -14.10 -10.13 24.95
N ALA A 163 -13.66 -9.54 26.07
CA ALA A 163 -12.23 -9.29 26.30
C ALA A 163 -11.42 -10.58 26.14
N PHE A 164 -10.32 -10.50 25.37
CA PHE A 164 -9.39 -11.62 25.14
C PHE A 164 -9.98 -12.88 24.49
N VAL A 165 -11.20 -12.87 23.96
CA VAL A 165 -11.77 -14.05 23.29
C VAL A 165 -10.90 -14.48 22.11
N PHE A 166 -10.36 -13.51 21.36
CA PHE A 166 -9.43 -13.74 20.25
C PHE A 166 -8.19 -14.56 20.62
N LYS A 167 -7.77 -14.58 21.90
CA LYS A 167 -6.64 -15.40 22.36
C LYS A 167 -6.95 -16.89 22.41
N LYS A 168 -8.24 -17.25 22.50
CA LYS A 168 -8.70 -18.63 22.71
C LYS A 168 -9.32 -19.24 21.45
N LYS A 169 -10.02 -18.42 20.66
CA LYS A 169 -10.70 -18.87 19.45
C LYS A 169 -10.85 -17.74 18.44
N VAL A 170 -10.97 -18.12 17.18
CA VAL A 170 -11.45 -17.24 16.11
C VAL A 170 -12.97 -17.19 16.19
N VAL A 171 -13.54 -15.99 16.18
CA VAL A 171 -15.00 -15.80 16.07
C VAL A 171 -15.31 -15.57 14.60
N GLU A 172 -16.16 -16.42 14.03
CA GLU A 172 -16.56 -16.31 12.62
C GLU A 172 -17.26 -14.98 12.35
N GLY A 173 -16.92 -14.34 11.23
CA GLY A 173 -17.45 -13.02 10.88
C GLY A 173 -16.88 -11.84 11.67
N CYS A 174 -16.08 -12.08 12.72
CA CYS A 174 -15.37 -11.03 13.45
C CYS A 174 -14.07 -10.65 12.75
N THR A 175 -14.17 -9.96 11.61
CA THR A 175 -13.01 -9.36 10.95
C THR A 175 -13.29 -7.96 10.41
N CYS A 176 -12.30 -7.08 10.46
CA CYS A 176 -12.38 -5.73 9.90
C CYS A 176 -11.96 -5.68 8.42
N ARG A 177 -11.14 -6.65 8.00
CA ARG A 177 -10.68 -6.83 6.62
C ARG A 177 -10.81 -8.30 6.26
N PRO A 178 -11.18 -8.63 5.02
CA PRO A 178 -11.21 -10.01 4.61
C PRO A 178 -9.76 -10.56 4.60
N PRO A 179 -9.57 -11.87 4.82
CA PRO A 179 -8.24 -12.45 4.92
C PRO A 179 -7.48 -12.34 3.59
N PRO A 180 -6.14 -12.40 3.61
CA PRO A 180 -5.33 -12.16 2.41
C PRO A 180 -5.58 -13.16 1.26
N TRP A 181 -6.08 -14.35 1.57
CA TRP A 181 -6.44 -15.38 0.59
C TRP A 181 -7.92 -15.35 0.17
N SER A 182 -8.69 -14.35 0.62
CA SER A 182 -10.09 -14.21 0.21
C SER A 182 -10.21 -13.75 -1.23
N GLU A 183 -11.27 -14.18 -1.92
CA GLU A 183 -11.62 -13.69 -3.25
C GLU A 183 -11.76 -12.16 -3.27
N ALA A 184 -12.37 -11.58 -2.22
CA ALA A 184 -12.51 -10.14 -2.09
C ALA A 184 -11.14 -9.42 -2.03
N GLU A 185 -10.12 -9.99 -1.38
CA GLU A 185 -8.78 -9.40 -1.37
C GLU A 185 -8.05 -9.63 -2.69
N LEU A 186 -8.17 -10.81 -3.29
CA LEU A 186 -7.62 -11.10 -4.62
C LEU A 186 -8.13 -10.10 -5.67
N GLN A 187 -9.43 -9.77 -5.62
CA GLN A 187 -10.04 -8.78 -6.50
C GLN A 187 -9.49 -7.36 -6.26
N ARG A 188 -9.27 -6.95 -5.01
CA ARG A 188 -8.63 -5.65 -4.72
C ARG A 188 -7.21 -5.60 -5.26
N HIS A 189 -6.43 -6.66 -5.09
CA HIS A 189 -5.08 -6.74 -5.63
C HIS A 189 -5.06 -6.69 -7.16
N LYS A 190 -6.00 -7.38 -7.83
CA LYS A 190 -6.15 -7.31 -9.28
C LYS A 190 -6.44 -5.89 -9.76
N ALA A 191 -7.33 -5.17 -9.08
CA ALA A 191 -7.64 -3.78 -9.43
C ALA A 191 -6.40 -2.86 -9.38
N TYR A 192 -5.47 -3.08 -8.44
CA TYR A 192 -4.21 -2.33 -8.41
C TYR A 192 -3.30 -2.66 -9.59
N ALA A 193 -3.22 -3.94 -10.00
CA ALA A 193 -2.45 -4.36 -11.17
C ALA A 193 -3.01 -3.71 -12.45
N ASP A 194 -4.32 -3.83 -12.66
CA ASP A 194 -5.02 -3.27 -13.83
C ASP A 194 -4.86 -1.74 -13.88
N ALA A 195 -4.94 -1.04 -12.74
CA ALA A 195 -4.72 0.40 -12.66
C ALA A 195 -3.26 0.80 -12.94
N GLY A 196 -2.30 -0.03 -12.55
CA GLY A 196 -0.88 0.14 -12.88
C GLY A 196 -0.65 0.00 -14.39
N GLU A 197 -1.19 -1.05 -15.00
CA GLU A 197 -1.12 -1.29 -16.44
C GLU A 197 -1.76 -0.14 -17.23
N ALA A 198 -2.94 0.32 -16.83
CA ALA A 198 -3.62 1.46 -17.46
C ALA A 198 -2.74 2.73 -17.43
N LYS A 199 -2.06 3.00 -16.31
CA LYS A 199 -1.12 4.13 -16.20
C LYS A 199 0.10 3.96 -17.11
N HIS A 200 0.66 2.75 -17.20
CA HIS A 200 1.77 2.46 -18.11
C HIS A 200 1.37 2.62 -19.58
N VAL A 201 0.20 2.11 -19.97
CA VAL A 201 -0.32 2.27 -21.33
C VAL A 201 -0.55 3.75 -21.66
N ALA A 202 -1.15 4.52 -20.74
CA ALA A 202 -1.33 5.96 -20.91
C ALA A 202 0.01 6.72 -21.03
N ALA A 203 1.03 6.34 -20.25
CA ALA A 203 2.37 6.92 -20.36
C ALA A 203 3.04 6.58 -21.72
N THR A 204 2.87 5.37 -22.23
CA THR A 204 3.39 4.98 -23.55
C THR A 204 2.68 5.73 -24.69
N LEU A 205 1.35 5.87 -24.64
CA LEU A 205 0.59 6.60 -25.66
C LEU A 205 0.95 8.09 -25.71
N THR A 206 1.17 8.72 -24.55
CA THR A 206 1.58 10.14 -24.49
C THR A 206 3.02 10.37 -24.97
N THR A 207 3.93 9.43 -24.73
CA THR A 207 5.31 9.52 -25.22
C THR A 207 5.43 9.31 -26.73
N ASP A 208 4.63 8.42 -27.32
CA ASP A 208 4.58 8.19 -28.77
C ASP A 208 4.02 9.42 -29.51
N THR A 209 2.98 10.05 -28.96
CA THR A 209 2.43 11.31 -29.49
C THR A 209 3.46 12.46 -29.43
N LYS A 210 4.27 12.52 -28.37
CA LYS A 210 5.35 13.52 -28.22
C LYS A 210 6.53 13.28 -29.16
N LYS A 211 6.85 12.02 -29.50
CA LYS A 211 7.89 11.69 -30.50
C LYS A 211 7.41 11.92 -31.94
N ARG A 212 6.12 11.69 -32.23
CA ARG A 212 5.53 12.05 -33.53
C ARG A 212 5.41 13.56 -33.76
N GLY A 213 5.33 14.35 -32.69
CA GLY A 213 5.32 15.82 -32.75
C GLY A 213 6.62 16.49 -33.25
N THR A 214 7.72 15.74 -33.42
CA THR A 214 8.99 16.26 -33.98
C THR A 214 9.37 15.65 -35.34
N GLN A 215 8.55 14.75 -35.91
CA GLN A 215 8.73 14.25 -37.27
C GLN A 215 7.44 14.44 -38.07
N GLY A 216 7.31 15.64 -38.65
CA GLY A 216 6.41 15.89 -39.77
C GLY A 216 4.96 16.23 -39.43
N LEU A 217 4.70 17.45 -38.97
CA LEU A 217 3.49 18.18 -39.33
C LEU A 217 3.86 19.37 -40.22
N ALA A 218 4.25 19.06 -41.45
CA ALA A 218 4.33 20.01 -42.55
C ALA A 218 3.53 19.42 -43.72
N ALA A 219 2.20 19.35 -43.59
CA ALA A 219 1.27 19.31 -44.72
C ALA A 219 -0.18 19.26 -44.22
N ILE A 220 -0.91 20.34 -44.55
CA ILE A 220 -2.35 20.40 -44.84
C ILE A 220 -3.28 20.21 -43.62
N VAL A 221 -3.79 21.33 -43.09
CA VAL A 221 -5.19 21.78 -43.21
C VAL A 221 -5.25 23.19 -42.60
N GLN A 222 -5.60 24.19 -43.42
CA GLN A 222 -5.82 25.57 -42.99
C GLN A 222 -7.14 25.71 -42.22
N PRO A 223 -7.27 26.69 -41.30
CA PRO A 223 -8.50 26.97 -40.58
C PRO A 223 -9.40 27.90 -41.43
N SER A 224 -10.53 27.40 -41.92
CA SER A 224 -11.62 28.27 -42.40
C SER A 224 -12.62 28.47 -41.27
N ASN A 225 -12.59 29.66 -40.69
CA ASN A 225 -13.64 30.19 -39.83
C ASN A 225 -14.96 30.23 -40.60
N GLN A 226 -15.99 29.52 -40.12
CA GLN A 226 -17.38 29.95 -40.30
C GLN A 226 -18.14 29.76 -38.99
N SER A 227 -18.66 30.89 -38.52
CA SER A 227 -19.63 31.04 -37.45
C SER A 227 -20.94 30.35 -37.84
N ALA A 228 -21.48 29.51 -36.95
CA ALA A 228 -22.89 29.15 -36.92
C ALA A 228 -23.26 28.75 -35.50
N GLU A 229 -23.66 29.76 -34.73
CA GLU A 229 -24.79 29.75 -33.80
C GLU A 229 -25.50 28.41 -33.60
N GLN A 230 -25.42 27.82 -32.40
CA GLN A 230 -26.55 27.10 -31.81
C GLN A 230 -26.35 26.83 -30.31
N LYS A 231 -26.96 27.74 -29.54
CA LYS A 231 -27.82 27.48 -28.36
C LYS A 231 -27.27 26.56 -27.27
N ILE A 232 -26.77 27.23 -26.23
CA ILE A 232 -26.72 26.73 -24.86
C ILE A 232 -28.14 26.25 -24.49
N VAL A 233 -28.33 24.94 -24.40
CA VAL A 233 -29.43 24.34 -23.66
C VAL A 233 -28.82 23.78 -22.39
N THR A 234 -28.89 24.59 -21.34
CA THR A 234 -28.83 24.13 -19.96
C THR A 234 -30.08 23.28 -19.72
N SER A 235 -29.87 22.02 -19.40
CA SER A 235 -30.88 21.19 -18.74
C SER A 235 -30.17 20.18 -17.85
N ASP A 236 -30.08 20.56 -16.59
CA ASP A 236 -30.05 19.79 -15.35
C ASP A 236 -29.63 18.32 -15.42
N ALA A 237 -28.46 18.03 -14.86
CA ALA A 237 -28.14 16.74 -14.28
C ALA A 237 -28.16 16.87 -12.74
N THR A 238 -29.30 16.53 -12.15
CA THR A 238 -29.43 16.27 -10.70
C THR A 238 -28.57 15.06 -10.32
N PRO A 239 -27.83 15.08 -9.20
CA PRO A 239 -27.07 13.93 -8.72
C PRO A 239 -28.01 12.83 -8.18
N PRO A 240 -27.69 11.53 -8.34
CA PRO A 240 -28.41 10.50 -7.59
C PRO A 240 -28.04 10.60 -6.11
N ASP A 241 -29.02 11.04 -5.34
CA ASP A 241 -29.06 11.02 -3.89
C ASP A 241 -28.87 9.64 -3.29
N ALA A 242 -28.39 9.69 -2.05
CA ALA A 242 -28.24 8.62 -1.09
C ALA A 242 -29.48 7.69 -0.99
N ILE A 243 -29.22 6.38 -0.97
CA ILE A 243 -30.21 5.40 -0.49
C ILE A 243 -30.06 5.29 1.02
N ALA A 244 -31.07 5.80 1.70
CA ALA A 244 -31.29 5.71 3.13
C ALA A 244 -31.51 4.26 3.61
N SER A 245 -31.04 4.03 4.84
CA SER A 245 -31.22 2.84 5.66
C SER A 245 -32.67 2.38 5.81
N LYS A 246 -32.88 1.06 5.73
CA LYS A 246 -34.08 0.38 6.23
C LYS A 246 -33.81 -0.12 7.65
N ALA A 247 -34.54 0.39 8.63
CA ALA A 247 -34.48 -0.05 10.03
C ALA A 247 -35.01 -1.49 10.21
N PRO A 248 -34.43 -2.29 11.12
CA PRO A 248 -34.99 -3.59 11.51
C PRO A 248 -36.16 -3.42 12.52
N PRO A 249 -37.13 -4.36 12.54
CA PRO A 249 -38.29 -4.28 13.42
C PRO A 249 -37.96 -4.58 14.88
N THR A 250 -38.63 -3.83 15.77
CA THR A 250 -38.68 -4.04 17.23
C THR A 250 -39.33 -5.38 17.59
N PRO A 251 -38.79 -6.14 18.56
CA PRO A 251 -39.51 -7.26 19.17
C PRO A 251 -40.53 -6.77 20.20
N THR A 252 -41.79 -7.13 19.96
CA THR A 252 -42.93 -6.98 20.86
C THR A 252 -42.76 -7.90 22.08
N SER A 253 -42.84 -7.32 23.28
CA SER A 253 -43.04 -8.06 24.53
C SER A 253 -44.46 -8.65 24.57
N ALA A 254 -44.58 -9.94 24.86
CA ALA A 254 -45.83 -10.55 25.29
C ALA A 254 -45.54 -11.51 26.46
N THR A 255 -46.14 -11.13 27.60
CA THR A 255 -46.58 -11.87 28.79
C THR A 255 -45.68 -12.94 29.40
#